data_AF-G5NGR1-F1
#
_entry.id   AF-G5NGR1-F1
#
_cell.length_a   1.000
_cell.length_b   1.000
_cell.length_c   1.000
_cell.angle_alpha   90.00
_cell.angle_beta   90.00
_cell.angle_gamma   90.00
#
_symmetry.space_group_name_H-M   'P 1'
#
loop_
_entity.id
_entity.type
_entity.pdbx_description
1 polymer ?
#
loop_
_entity_poly.entity_id
_entity_poly.type
_entity_poly.pdbx_seq_one_letter_code
_entity_poly.pdbx_strand_id
1 'polypeptide(L)' 'AAKDGYTFVSHQQEVGTGYFDKVTTIIQGGASSVTALTGSTEEAQF' A
#
# COMPACT_ATOMS: atom_id res chain seq x y z
N ALA A 1 -6.89 18.66 7.48
CA ALA A 1 -6.14 17.45 7.88
C ALA A 1 -5.18 17.03 6.77
N ALA A 2 -5.64 16.42 5.66
CA ALA A 2 -4.73 16.00 4.58
C ALA A 2 -3.95 17.17 3.95
N LYS A 3 -4.63 18.28 3.62
CA LYS A 3 -3.99 19.53 3.15
C LYS A 3 -2.99 20.16 4.14
N ASP A 4 -3.07 19.76 5.41
CA ASP A 4 -2.21 20.24 6.49
C ASP A 4 -1.14 19.19 6.87
N GLY A 5 -0.99 18.12 6.07
CA GLY A 5 0.06 17.10 6.21
C GLY A 5 -0.32 15.82 6.95
N TYR A 6 -1.58 15.63 7.35
CA TYR A 6 -2.02 14.37 7.97
C TYR A 6 -2.20 13.27 6.93
N THR A 7 -1.47 12.16 7.07
CA THR A 7 -1.41 11.06 6.09
C THR A 7 -2.10 9.78 6.56
N PHE A 8 -2.35 9.62 7.87
CA PHE A 8 -2.90 8.40 8.48
C PHE A 8 -4.33 8.06 8.03
N VAL A 9 -4.98 8.89 7.20
CA VAL A 9 -6.24 8.53 6.53
C VAL A 9 -6.07 7.29 5.65
N SER A 10 -4.89 7.11 5.07
CA SER A 10 -4.47 5.92 4.32
C SER A 10 -3.51 5.09 5.20
N HIS A 11 -4.08 4.40 6.20
CA HIS A 11 -3.29 3.72 7.23
C HIS A 11 -2.54 2.50 6.71
N GLN A 12 -3.01 1.81 5.66
CA GLN A 12 -2.27 0.73 5.01
C GLN A 12 -0.97 1.27 4.40
N GLN A 13 -1.04 2.42 3.70
CA GLN A 13 0.16 3.11 3.25
C GLN A 13 1.06 3.53 4.42
N GLU A 14 0.48 4.11 5.47
CA GLU A 14 1.22 4.62 6.62
C GLU A 14 2.02 3.53 7.36
N VAL A 15 1.45 2.32 7.50
CA VAL A 15 2.15 1.18 8.13
C VAL A 15 3.07 0.43 7.17
N GLY A 16 3.22 0.92 5.94
CA GLY A 16 4.18 0.40 4.98
C GLY A 16 3.69 -0.77 4.14
N THR A 17 2.38 -1.00 3.99
CA THR A 17 1.85 -2.08 3.13
C THR A 17 2.43 -1.99 1.71
N GLY A 18 2.52 -0.78 1.14
CA GLY A 18 3.15 -0.57 -0.17
C GLY A 18 4.66 -0.81 -0.22
N TYR A 19 5.36 -0.64 0.90
CA TYR A 19 6.77 -1.02 1.01
C TYR A 19 6.92 -2.53 0.93
N PHE A 20 6.12 -3.29 1.69
CA PHE A 20 6.19 -4.75 1.70
C PHE A 20 5.67 -5.39 0.41
N ASP A 21 4.73 -4.76 -0.30
CA ASP A 21 4.32 -5.19 -1.64
C ASP A 21 5.46 -5.08 -2.66
N LYS A 22 6.24 -3.99 -2.61
CA LYS A 22 7.43 -3.81 -3.45
C LYS A 22 8.50 -4.86 -3.14
N VAL A 23 8.78 -5.09 -1.86
CA VAL A 23 9.73 -6.14 -1.42
C VAL A 23 9.27 -7.50 -1.95
N THR A 24 8.00 -7.86 -1.79
CA THR A 24 7.42 -9.12 -2.29
C THR A 24 7.58 -9.25 -3.80
N THR A 25 7.24 -8.20 -4.54
CA THR A 25 7.36 -8.17 -6.02
C THR A 25 8.81 -8.37 -6.47
N ILE A 26 9.76 -7.71 -5.81
CA ILE A 26 11.20 -7.86 -6.10
C ILE A 26 11.67 -9.30 -5.83
N ILE A 27 11.31 -9.86 -4.67
CA ILE A 27 11.65 -11.25 -4.31
C ILE A 27 11.11 -12.25 -5.34
N GLN A 28 9.92 -12.00 -5.87
CA GLN A 28 9.26 -12.87 -6.84
C GLN A 28 9.69 -12.62 -8.30
N GLY A 29 10.77 -11.87 -8.52
CA GLY A 29 11.31 -11.66 -9.87
C GLY A 29 10.53 -10.64 -10.71
N GLY A 30 9.86 -9.70 -10.06
CA GLY A 30 9.21 -8.56 -10.70
C GLY A 30 7.69 -8.68 -10.89
N ALA A 31 7.09 -9.81 -10.52
CA ALA A 31 5.63 -9.99 -10.55
C ALA A 31 5.16 -10.77 -9.32
N SER A 32 4.10 -10.29 -8.68
CA SER A 32 3.43 -10.96 -7.57
C SER A 32 1.92 -10.96 -7.81
N SER A 33 1.27 -12.09 -7.54
CA SER A 33 -0.20 -12.20 -7.57
C SER A 33 -0.85 -12.03 -6.19
N VAL A 34 -0.05 -11.73 -5.16
CA VAL A 34 -0.49 -11.72 -3.75
C VAL A 34 -0.02 -10.45 -3.01
N THR A 35 0.00 -9.32 -3.71
CA THR A 35 0.19 -7.99 -3.10
C THR A 35 -1.05 -7.56 -2.33
N ALA A 36 -0.88 -6.77 -1.28
CA ALA A 36 -1.93 -6.41 -0.34
C ALA A 36 -2.68 -5.11 -0.69
N LEU A 37 -2.03 -4.13 -1.33
CA LEU A 37 -2.69 -2.86 -1.67
C LEU A 37 -3.68 -3.01 -2.82
N THR A 38 -3.31 -3.76 -3.84
CA THR A 38 -4.18 -4.01 -5.01
C THR A 38 -5.44 -4.76 -4.57
N GLY A 39 -6.60 -4.15 -4.78
CA GLY A 39 -7.91 -4.66 -4.36
C GLY A 39 -8.27 -4.37 -2.90
N SER A 40 -7.49 -3.58 -2.16
CA SER A 40 -7.82 -3.18 -0.80
C SER A 40 -8.98 -2.18 -0.77
N THR A 41 -9.73 -2.11 0.35
CA THR A 41 -10.73 -1.07 0.54
C THR A 41 -10.11 0.32 0.63
N GLU A 42 -8.84 0.40 1.08
CA GLU A 42 -8.09 1.66 1.08
C GLU A 42 -7.89 2.16 -0.36
N GLU A 43 -7.42 1.32 -1.29
CA GLU A 43 -7.30 1.67 -2.72
C GLU A 43 -8.63 2.11 -3.35
N ALA A 44 -9.73 1.46 -2.96
CA ALA A 44 -11.04 1.72 -3.56
C ALA A 44 -11.79 2.92 -2.98
N GLN A 45 -11.48 3.34 -1.75
CA GLN A 45 -12.35 4.24 -0.97
C GLN A 45 -11.62 5.42 -0.30
N PHE A 46 -10.28 5.45 -0.32
CA PHE A 46 -9.47 6.42 0.41
C PHE A 46 -8.38 7.06 -0.45
#